data_AF-A0A7X5SC78-F1
#
_entry.id   AF-A0A7X5SC78-F1
#
_cell.length_a   1.000
_cell.length_b   1.000
_cell.length_c   1.000
_cell.angle_alpha   90.00
_cell.angle_beta   90.00
_cell.angle_gamma   90.00
#
_symmetry.space_group_name_H-M   'P 1'
#
loop_
_entity.id
_entity.type
_entity.pdbx_description
1 polymer ?
#
loop_
_entity_poly.entity_id
_entity_poly.type
_entity_poly.pdbx_seq_one_letter_code
_entity_poly.pdbx_strand_id
1 'polypeptide(L)'
;VPAAAPAKAGEAGKKWYDKLSLRGYTQIRYNQGIGGDAQDLRAPGDRFIGNDQSLGIRRARLVLSGDLNEHVSLYFQPDFASTPTGSTTSNFAQLRDAYADIYFDKKREYR
;
A
#
# COMPACT_ATOMS: atom_id res chain seq x y z
N VAL A 1 -20.59 38.53 2.93
CA VAL A 1 -19.73 37.97 1.85
C VAL A 1 -18.82 36.94 2.51
N PRO A 2 -18.87 35.64 2.18
CA PRO A 2 -17.96 34.70 2.79
C PRO A 2 -16.55 34.96 2.25
N ALA A 3 -15.58 35.06 3.15
CA ALA A 3 -14.19 35.32 2.82
C ALA A 3 -13.64 34.13 2.01
N ALA A 4 -13.03 34.45 0.86
CA ALA A 4 -12.31 33.48 0.06
C ALA A 4 -11.21 32.83 0.91
N ALA A 5 -11.17 31.49 0.92
CA ALA A 5 -10.10 30.73 1.56
C ALA A 5 -8.75 31.19 1.00
N PRO A 6 -7.69 31.28 1.82
CA PRO A 6 -6.40 31.74 1.35
C PRO A 6 -5.89 30.79 0.27
N ALA A 7 -5.67 31.32 -0.92
CA ALA A 7 -4.99 30.60 -2.00
C ALA A 7 -3.64 30.12 -1.46
N LYS A 8 -3.38 28.82 -1.54
CA LYS A 8 -2.08 28.23 -1.17
C LYS A 8 -0.98 29.01 -1.88
N ALA A 9 -0.12 29.66 -1.09
CA ALA A 9 1.04 30.38 -1.58
C ALA A 9 1.84 29.48 -2.52
N GLY A 10 2.16 30.02 -3.70
CA GLY A 10 2.59 29.27 -4.88
C GLY A 10 3.76 28.31 -4.64
N GLU A 11 3.62 27.11 -5.19
CA GLU A 11 4.70 26.13 -5.41
C GLU A 11 5.68 26.59 -6.50
N ALA A 12 6.23 27.79 -6.39
CA ALA A 12 7.35 28.18 -7.24
C ALA A 12 8.60 27.45 -6.75
N GLY A 13 8.87 26.26 -7.30
CA GLY A 13 10.19 25.60 -7.22
C GLY A 13 10.24 24.19 -6.63
N LYS A 14 9.14 23.61 -6.12
CA LYS A 14 9.15 22.21 -5.64
C LYS A 14 9.09 21.24 -6.81
N LYS A 15 10.05 20.31 -6.87
CA LYS A 15 10.08 19.28 -7.90
C LYS A 15 8.94 18.29 -7.64
N TRP A 16 8.47 17.63 -8.70
CA TRP A 16 7.30 16.73 -8.62
C TRP A 16 7.45 15.64 -7.54
N TYR A 17 8.67 15.16 -7.30
CA TYR A 17 8.93 14.15 -6.28
C TYR A 17 8.83 14.69 -4.84
N ASP A 18 9.01 16.00 -4.63
CA ASP A 18 8.84 16.63 -3.30
C ASP A 18 7.35 16.70 -2.89
N LYS A 19 6.45 16.51 -3.86
CA LYS A 19 5.00 16.46 -3.68
C LYS A 19 4.48 15.04 -3.45
N LEU A 20 5.35 14.03 -3.58
CA LEU A 20 5.02 12.65 -3.31
C LEU A 20 5.24 12.33 -1.83
N SER A 21 4.25 11.64 -1.25
CA SER A 21 4.34 11.07 0.08
C SER A 21 4.63 9.59 -0.02
N LEU A 22 5.63 9.14 0.74
CA LEU A 22 5.91 7.74 0.95
C LEU A 22 5.43 7.33 2.34
N ARG A 23 4.53 6.35 2.37
CA ARG A 23 4.00 5.73 3.60
C ARG A 23 4.07 4.23 3.46
N GLY A 24 4.02 3.51 4.57
CA GLY A 24 4.05 2.06 4.52
C GLY A 24 3.88 1.46 5.90
N TYR A 25 3.65 0.16 5.91
CA TYR A 25 3.57 -0.59 7.15
C TYR A 25 3.93 -2.05 6.91
N THR A 26 4.52 -2.65 7.95
CA THR A 26 4.87 -4.06 7.98
C THR A 26 4.08 -4.73 9.11
N GLN A 27 3.42 -5.84 8.80
CA GLN A 27 2.72 -6.67 9.78
C GLN A 27 3.45 -7.99 9.90
N ILE A 28 4.04 -8.22 11.07
CA ILE A 28 4.62 -9.51 11.46
C ILE A 28 3.55 -10.26 12.26
N ARG A 29 3.45 -11.57 12.02
CA ARG A 29 2.59 -12.45 12.80
C ARG A 29 3.42 -13.57 13.39
N TYR A 30 3.21 -13.78 14.68
CA TYR A 30 3.62 -14.98 15.39
C TYR A 30 2.38 -15.71 15.91
N ASN A 31 2.27 -17.00 15.63
CA ASN A 31 1.19 -17.89 16.03
C ASN A 31 1.80 -19.13 16.68
N GLN A 32 1.39 -19.42 17.91
CA GLN A 32 1.73 -20.67 18.59
C GLN A 32 0.44 -21.39 18.96
N GLY A 33 0.27 -22.62 18.47
CA GLY A 33 -0.84 -23.47 18.86
C GLY A 33 -0.72 -23.87 20.33
N ILE A 34 -1.77 -23.64 21.12
CA ILE A 34 -1.83 -24.04 22.52
C ILE A 34 -2.71 -25.28 22.60
N GLY A 35 -2.15 -26.46 22.29
CA GLY A 35 -2.88 -27.74 22.28
C GLY A 35 -2.25 -28.77 21.35
N GLY A 36 -2.36 -30.05 21.68
CA GLY A 36 -1.81 -31.16 20.86
C GLY A 36 -2.50 -31.35 19.51
N ASP A 37 -3.68 -30.76 19.34
CA ASP A 37 -4.54 -30.73 18.15
C ASP A 37 -4.37 -29.44 17.33
N ALA A 38 -3.66 -28.43 17.85
CA ALA A 38 -3.48 -27.14 17.17
C ALA A 38 -2.66 -27.26 15.86
N GLN A 39 -1.89 -28.33 15.70
CA GLN A 39 -1.13 -28.67 14.49
C GLN A 39 -2.01 -29.11 13.31
N ASP A 40 -3.24 -29.56 13.59
CA ASP A 40 -4.21 -29.99 12.57
C ASP A 40 -5.07 -28.85 12.04
N LEU A 41 -5.00 -27.67 12.66
CA LEU A 41 -5.70 -26.48 12.20
C LEU A 41 -5.13 -26.03 10.84
N ARG A 42 -6.03 -25.83 9.88
CA ARG A 42 -5.74 -25.29 8.55
C ARG A 42 -6.83 -24.30 8.17
N ALA A 43 -6.42 -23.12 7.70
CA ALA A 43 -7.33 -22.12 7.17
C ALA A 43 -7.03 -21.86 5.69
N PRO A 44 -7.98 -22.11 4.77
CA PRO A 44 -7.81 -21.78 3.36
C PRO A 44 -7.54 -20.27 3.20
N GLY A 45 -6.33 -19.92 2.77
CA GLY A 45 -5.91 -18.52 2.57
C GLY A 45 -5.12 -17.89 3.74
N ASP A 46 -4.90 -18.60 4.85
CA ASP A 46 -4.00 -18.14 5.91
C ASP A 46 -2.86 -19.14 6.12
N ARG A 47 -1.71 -18.89 5.47
CA ARG A 47 -0.53 -19.76 5.57
C ARG A 47 0.04 -19.85 7.00
N PHE A 48 -0.28 -18.89 7.86
CA PHE A 48 0.20 -18.81 9.23
C PHE A 48 -0.60 -19.67 10.22
N ILE A 49 -1.57 -20.46 9.73
CA ILE A 49 -2.37 -21.39 10.52
C ILE A 49 -2.03 -22.81 10.05
N GLY A 50 -1.12 -23.45 10.76
CA GLY A 50 -0.70 -24.83 10.54
C GLY A 50 0.69 -25.14 11.05
N ASN A 51 1.14 -26.38 10.84
CA ASN A 51 2.43 -26.85 11.32
C ASN A 51 3.59 -26.07 10.66
N ASP A 52 4.62 -25.71 11.45
CA ASP A 52 5.86 -25.05 11.00
C ASP A 52 5.74 -23.67 10.32
N GLN A 53 4.59 -22.99 10.42
CA GLN A 53 4.35 -21.64 9.85
C GLN A 53 4.03 -20.59 10.93
N SER A 54 4.65 -20.73 12.10
CA SER A 54 4.34 -19.93 13.29
C SER A 54 4.80 -18.47 13.18
N LEU A 55 5.90 -18.16 12.48
CA LEU A 55 6.42 -16.79 12.37
C LEU A 55 6.54 -16.35 10.90
N GLY A 56 6.05 -15.15 10.59
CA GLY A 56 6.45 -14.48 9.36
C GLY A 56 5.77 -13.15 9.07
N ILE A 57 6.08 -12.60 7.90
CA ILE A 57 5.59 -11.31 7.46
C ILE A 57 4.27 -11.52 6.71
N ARG A 58 3.17 -11.01 7.26
CA ARG A 58 1.84 -11.10 6.64
C ARG A 58 1.61 -10.01 5.60
N ARG A 59 2.12 -8.79 5.86
CA ARG A 59 1.99 -7.63 4.97
C ARG A 59 3.27 -6.81 5.02
N ALA A 60 3.75 -6.38 3.87
CA ALA A 60 4.85 -5.43 3.76
C ALA A 60 4.46 -4.47 2.65
N ARG A 61 3.63 -3.48 3.00
CA ARG A 61 3.03 -2.57 2.03
C ARG A 61 3.75 -1.24 2.04
N LEU A 62 4.08 -0.79 0.84
CA LEU A 62 4.52 0.57 0.58
C LEU A 62 3.37 1.30 -0.12
N VAL A 63 3.20 2.58 0.13
CA VAL A 63 2.25 3.46 -0.54
C VAL A 63 2.99 4.70 -0.96
N LEU A 64 3.12 4.89 -2.26
CA LEU A 64 3.57 6.13 -2.86
C LEU A 64 2.34 6.86 -3.37
N SER A 65 2.09 8.06 -2.86
CA SER A 65 0.92 8.83 -3.26
C SER A 65 1.19 10.32 -3.27
N GLY A 66 0.67 11.04 -4.27
CA GLY A 66 0.75 12.49 -4.31
C GLY A 66 0.54 13.05 -5.71
N ASP A 67 0.65 14.37 -5.81
CA ASP A 67 0.38 15.09 -7.05
C ASP A 67 1.68 15.23 -7.86
N LEU A 68 1.74 14.57 -9.02
CA LEU A 68 2.87 14.70 -9.95
C LEU A 68 2.91 16.10 -10.56
N ASN A 69 1.73 16.64 -10.88
CA ASN A 69 1.55 18.00 -11.38
C ASN A 69 0.14 18.50 -10.98
N GLU A 70 -0.23 19.72 -11.41
CA GLU A 70 -1.54 20.32 -11.08
C GLU A 70 -2.75 19.49 -11.56
N HIS A 71 -2.56 18.64 -12.57
CA HIS A 71 -3.59 17.89 -13.28
C HIS A 71 -3.51 16.37 -13.07
N VAL A 72 -2.47 15.85 -12.41
CA VAL A 72 -2.27 14.40 -12.27
C VAL A 72 -1.88 14.06 -10.84
N SER A 73 -2.69 13.23 -10.20
CA SER A 73 -2.37 12.59 -8.92
C SER A 73 -2.09 11.11 -9.15
N LEU A 74 -1.12 10.56 -8.43
CA LEU A 74 -0.75 9.14 -8.49
C LEU A 74 -0.97 8.49 -7.13
N TYR A 75 -1.45 7.24 -7.15
CA TYR A 75 -1.45 6.35 -6.02
C TYR A 75 -0.90 4.98 -6.44
N PHE A 76 0.11 4.48 -5.72
CA PHE A 76 0.78 3.22 -6.01
C PHE A 76 1.08 2.45 -4.73
N GLN A 77 0.55 1.23 -4.61
CA GLN A 77 0.68 0.37 -3.43
C GLN A 77 1.18 -1.05 -3.79
N PRO A 78 2.50 -1.30 -3.76
CA PRO A 78 3.02 -2.66 -3.83
C PRO A 78 3.02 -3.34 -2.45
N ASP A 79 2.90 -4.67 -2.46
CA ASP A 79 3.01 -5.56 -1.30
C ASP A 79 4.09 -6.62 -1.52
N PHE A 80 5.04 -6.71 -0.60
CA PHE A 80 6.19 -7.62 -0.69
C PHE A 80 6.05 -8.89 0.14
N ALA A 81 4.98 -9.04 0.92
CA ALA A 81 4.77 -10.19 1.81
C ALA A 81 4.08 -11.40 1.12
N SER A 82 3.77 -11.27 -0.16
CA SER A 82 2.94 -12.21 -0.90
C SER A 82 3.73 -12.87 -2.03
N THR A 83 3.93 -14.18 -1.93
CA THR A 83 4.39 -15.01 -3.05
C THR A 83 3.18 -15.46 -3.86
N PRO A 84 3.15 -15.26 -5.19
CA PRO A 84 2.07 -15.76 -6.04
C PRO A 84 1.95 -17.29 -5.92
N THR A 85 0.70 -17.78 -5.91
CA THR A 85 0.42 -19.22 -5.90
C THR A 85 1.10 -19.90 -7.08
N GLY A 86 1.89 -20.95 -6.83
CA GLY A 86 2.58 -21.71 -7.87
C GLY A 86 4.02 -21.25 -8.17
N SER A 87 4.53 -20.23 -7.49
CA SER A 87 5.94 -19.82 -7.61
C SER A 87 6.78 -20.25 -6.40
N THR A 88 7.96 -20.79 -6.67
CA THR A 88 9.01 -21.10 -5.67
C THR A 88 10.05 -19.99 -5.54
N THR A 89 10.01 -18.99 -6.41
CA THR A 89 10.93 -17.85 -6.38
C THR A 89 10.55 -16.93 -5.22
N SER A 90 11.53 -16.49 -4.45
CA SER A 90 11.33 -15.46 -3.43
C SER A 90 11.55 -14.06 -4.01
N ASN A 91 11.06 -13.01 -3.34
CA ASN A 91 11.19 -11.58 -3.70
C ASN A 91 10.22 -11.08 -4.79
N PHE A 92 8.92 -11.29 -4.58
CA PHE A 92 7.89 -10.67 -5.42
C PHE A 92 7.36 -9.37 -4.82
N ALA A 93 7.08 -8.41 -5.69
CA ALA A 93 6.21 -7.28 -5.38
C ALA A 93 4.86 -7.53 -6.07
N GLN A 94 3.81 -7.71 -5.29
CA GLN A 94 2.45 -7.78 -5.82
C GLN A 94 1.82 -6.40 -5.81
N LEU A 95 1.26 -5.99 -6.93
CA LEU A 95 0.53 -4.73 -7.00
C LEU A 95 -0.84 -4.89 -6.35
N ARG A 96 -1.13 -4.10 -5.31
CA ARG A 96 -2.44 -4.09 -4.64
C ARG A 96 -3.35 -3.07 -5.29
N ASP A 97 -2.87 -1.82 -5.34
CA ASP A 97 -3.59 -0.70 -5.92
C ASP A 97 -2.61 0.13 -6.75
N ALA A 98 -3.02 0.49 -7.96
CA ALA A 98 -2.36 1.50 -8.76
C ALA A 98 -3.39 2.24 -9.57
N TYR A 99 -3.52 3.53 -9.34
CA TYR A 99 -4.39 4.39 -10.11
C TYR A 99 -3.82 5.80 -10.17
N ALA A 100 -4.28 6.56 -11.15
CA ALA A 100 -3.97 7.96 -11.28
C ALA A 100 -5.26 8.73 -11.59
N ASP A 101 -5.43 9.87 -10.94
CA ASP A 101 -6.54 10.78 -11.20
C ASP A 101 -6.04 11.87 -12.14
N ILE A 102 -6.74 12.07 -13.27
CA ILE A 102 -6.41 13.09 -14.26
C ILE A 102 -7.50 14.16 -14.24
N TYR A 103 -7.11 15.39 -13.94
CA TYR A 103 -7.99 16.54 -13.82
C TYR A 103 -7.90 17.42 -15.06
N PHE A 104 -9.04 17.78 -15.65
CA PHE A 104 -9.10 18.66 -16.83
C PHE A 104 -8.93 20.14 -16.49
N ASP A 105 -9.26 20.53 -15.26
CA ASP A 105 -9.12 21.90 -14.75
C ASP A 105 -8.42 21.88 -13.40
N LYS A 106 -7.69 22.95 -13.08
CA LYS A 106 -6.94 23.13 -11.83
C LYS A 106 -7.83 23.07 -10.59
N LYS A 107 -9.14 23.34 -10.75
CA LYS A 107 -10.15 23.22 -9.69
C LYS A 107 -10.49 21.78 -9.31
N ARG A 108 -10.05 20.78 -10.09
CA ARG A 108 -10.30 19.35 -9.85
C ARG A 108 -11.78 18.96 -9.73
N GLU A 109 -12.67 19.74 -10.35
CA GLU A 109 -14.12 19.51 -10.31
C GLU A 109 -14.54 18.24 -11.08
N TYR A 110 -13.76 17.85 -12.09
CA TYR A 110 -13.99 16.65 -12.90
C TYR A 110 -12.74 15.77 -12.88
N ARG A 111 -12.95 14.47 -12.64
CA ARG A 111 -11.95 13.41 -12.52
C ARG A 111 -12.45 12.15 -13.20
#